data_AF-A0AAV9NKC6-F1
#
_entry.id   AF-A0AAV9NKC6-F1
#
_cell.length_a   1.000
_cell.length_b   1.000
_cell.length_c   1.000
_cell.angle_alpha   90.00
_cell.angle_beta   90.00
_cell.angle_gamma   90.00
#
_symmetry.space_group_name_H-M   'P 1'
#
loop_
_entity.id
_entity.type
_entity.pdbx_description
1 polymer ?
#
loop_
_entity_poly.entity_id
_entity_poly.type
_entity_poly.pdbx_seq_one_letter_code
_entity_poly.pdbx_strand_id
1 'polypeptide(L)'
;MSIPKKAPVRTWAAVVKSLAGTPDVLSRSSRQGVSPSQESLCTEPSPPASIQSPITSSSPDVESPVSAGDWAFDIDDAVLICIDIKCHCRNQTFAEFSKGIKRSERRVCEIGMASFDSREITMEEAGDRAHKAWPRIKSENLAIIENKHVFCKKHPYWCKVRDANNFQFGKTRWVRKAIVKDQFIKQVKTWIGESTELRSAPKSKPHVNSRPIVWVFFADANDRTWLEELGISLEDEFPNSRRQDIQNNGPNNLARRIAHRTGKPQIGAPVLFRFLGLDCDIEGLHNGGNDATWELRAYLAECALTGVQFQNALSRRLPGLK
;
A
#
# COMPACT_ATOMS: atom_id res chain seq x y z
N MET A 1 -37.61 -42.26 -13.66
CA MET A 1 -36.69 -41.19 -14.12
C MET A 1 -37.47 -39.89 -14.14
N SER A 2 -37.23 -39.03 -13.15
CA SER A 2 -38.01 -37.83 -12.86
C SER A 2 -37.17 -36.59 -13.08
N ILE A 3 -37.62 -35.73 -13.99
CA ILE A 3 -36.99 -34.46 -14.37
C ILE A 3 -37.20 -33.42 -13.25
N PRO A 4 -36.17 -32.69 -12.76
CA PRO A 4 -36.37 -31.67 -11.76
C PRO A 4 -36.91 -30.36 -12.38
N LYS A 5 -37.97 -29.81 -11.76
CA LYS A 5 -38.56 -28.51 -12.09
C LYS A 5 -37.64 -27.37 -11.63
N LYS A 6 -37.36 -26.43 -12.54
CA LYS A 6 -36.63 -25.18 -12.26
C LYS A 6 -37.47 -24.24 -11.38
N ALA A 7 -36.83 -23.61 -10.40
CA ALA A 7 -37.40 -22.55 -9.57
C ALA A 7 -37.45 -21.20 -10.33
N PRO A 8 -38.43 -20.32 -10.04
CA PRO A 8 -38.61 -19.06 -10.77
C PRO A 8 -37.65 -17.96 -10.29
N VAL A 9 -37.15 -17.20 -11.27
CA VAL A 9 -36.35 -15.98 -11.13
C VAL A 9 -37.22 -14.84 -10.57
N ARG A 10 -36.81 -14.23 -9.45
CA ARG A 10 -37.44 -13.02 -8.90
C ARG A 10 -36.70 -11.78 -9.41
N THR A 11 -37.41 -10.95 -10.16
CA THR A 11 -36.97 -9.62 -10.62
C THR A 11 -37.16 -8.56 -9.52
N TRP A 12 -36.14 -7.73 -9.32
CA TRP A 12 -36.11 -6.63 -8.36
C TRP A 12 -36.62 -5.33 -8.99
N ALA A 13 -37.94 -5.15 -8.98
CA ALA A 13 -38.56 -3.85 -9.21
C ALA A 13 -39.68 -3.63 -8.18
N ALA A 14 -39.75 -2.41 -7.65
CA ALA A 14 -40.74 -1.85 -6.73
C ALA A 14 -40.47 -2.02 -5.22
N VAL A 15 -39.76 -1.05 -4.62
CA VAL A 15 -40.24 -0.35 -3.40
C VAL A 15 -39.81 1.13 -3.49
N VAL A 16 -40.77 2.00 -3.78
CA VAL A 16 -40.67 3.46 -3.64
C VAL A 16 -41.76 3.89 -2.66
N LYS A 17 -41.43 4.89 -1.82
CA LYS A 17 -42.27 5.71 -0.93
C LYS A 17 -42.74 5.08 0.39
N SER A 18 -42.26 5.67 1.49
CA SER A 18 -43.12 6.40 2.44
C SER A 18 -42.25 7.06 3.53
N LEU A 19 -42.76 8.18 4.07
CA LEU A 19 -42.33 8.93 5.26
C LEU A 19 -41.47 10.18 5.03
N ALA A 20 -42.12 11.18 4.43
CA ALA A 20 -41.98 12.57 4.84
C ALA A 20 -42.86 12.81 6.08
N GLY A 21 -42.35 13.61 7.03
CA GLY A 21 -43.10 14.04 8.22
C GLY A 21 -42.24 14.87 9.17
N THR A 22 -42.21 16.19 8.95
CA THR A 22 -41.98 17.20 9.99
C THR A 22 -43.32 17.53 10.66
N PRO A 23 -43.33 17.96 11.94
CA PRO A 23 -43.29 19.39 12.21
C PRO A 23 -42.42 19.83 13.40
N ASP A 24 -42.13 21.13 13.38
CA ASP A 24 -41.51 21.99 14.39
C ASP A 24 -42.15 21.93 15.80
N VAL A 25 -41.39 22.31 16.83
CA VAL A 25 -41.64 23.51 17.68
C VAL A 25 -40.71 23.54 18.91
N LEU A 26 -39.94 24.64 18.99
CA LEU A 26 -39.47 25.45 20.13
C LEU A 26 -39.06 24.79 21.48
N SER A 27 -37.81 25.05 21.87
CA SER A 27 -37.56 25.73 23.16
C SER A 27 -36.20 26.45 23.18
N ARG A 28 -36.27 27.76 23.42
CA ARG A 28 -35.15 28.65 23.77
C ARG A 28 -34.46 28.18 25.06
N SER A 29 -33.13 28.20 25.09
CA SER A 29 -32.41 28.64 26.29
C SER A 29 -31.10 29.34 25.92
N SER A 30 -31.04 30.59 26.30
CA SER A 30 -29.93 31.53 26.27
C SER A 30 -28.85 31.19 27.31
N ARG A 31 -27.58 31.14 26.89
CA ARG A 31 -26.38 31.48 27.69
C ARG A 31 -25.35 32.08 26.72
N GLN A 32 -25.19 33.41 26.70
CA GLN A 32 -24.14 34.15 27.41
C GLN A 32 -22.72 33.61 27.15
N GLY A 33 -22.11 34.18 26.11
CA GLY A 33 -20.87 34.96 26.17
C GLY A 33 -19.64 34.37 26.86
N VAL A 34 -18.65 33.98 26.06
CA VAL A 34 -17.22 34.28 26.32
C VAL A 34 -16.56 34.52 24.96
N SER A 35 -15.95 35.70 24.81
CA SER A 35 -15.17 36.14 23.65
C SER A 35 -13.75 35.54 23.64
N PRO A 36 -13.07 35.53 22.48
CA PRO A 36 -11.89 34.70 22.22
C PRO A 36 -10.59 35.33 22.75
N SER A 37 -9.76 34.53 23.41
CA SER A 37 -8.38 34.87 23.74
C SER A 37 -7.46 34.59 22.54
N GLN A 38 -7.19 35.66 21.81
CA GLN A 38 -5.91 36.05 21.19
C GLN A 38 -4.94 34.95 20.73
N GLU A 39 -4.86 34.84 19.40
CA GLU A 39 -3.74 34.30 18.65
C GLU A 39 -2.45 35.08 18.98
N SER A 40 -1.43 34.37 19.46
CA SER A 40 -0.07 34.86 19.58
C SER A 40 0.63 34.70 18.23
N LEU A 41 0.88 35.84 17.59
CA LEU A 41 1.79 36.00 16.46
C LEU A 41 3.22 35.73 16.92
N CYS A 42 3.75 34.54 16.63
CA CYS A 42 5.19 34.33 16.56
C CYS A 42 5.68 34.81 15.19
N THR A 43 6.16 36.05 15.12
CA THR A 43 6.99 36.56 14.03
C THR A 43 8.35 35.89 14.08
N GLU A 44 8.68 35.08 13.07
CA GLU A 44 10.04 34.61 12.82
C GLU A 44 10.92 35.76 12.26
N PRO A 45 12.19 35.88 12.68
CA PRO A 45 13.11 36.87 12.12
C PRO A 45 13.55 36.48 10.70
N SER A 46 13.50 37.44 9.79
CA SER A 46 14.03 37.32 8.43
C SER A 46 15.52 36.94 8.44
N PRO A 47 15.97 36.00 7.60
CA PRO A 47 17.39 35.72 7.43
C PRO A 47 18.11 36.88 6.71
N PRO A 48 19.40 37.12 6.98
CA PRO A 48 20.18 38.15 6.32
C PRO A 48 20.39 37.83 4.83
N ALA A 49 20.40 38.89 4.02
CA ALA A 49 20.61 38.84 2.58
C ALA A 49 21.95 38.15 2.23
N SER A 50 21.87 37.01 1.57
CA SER A 50 23.03 36.31 1.00
C SER A 50 23.42 36.93 -0.34
N ILE A 51 24.67 37.39 -0.40
CA ILE A 51 25.37 37.88 -1.59
C ILE A 51 25.32 36.81 -2.69
N GLN A 52 24.67 37.11 -3.81
CA GLN A 52 24.71 36.28 -5.02
C GLN A 52 26.03 36.50 -5.75
N SER A 53 26.90 35.49 -5.73
CA SER A 53 27.98 35.35 -6.72
C SER A 53 27.41 34.80 -8.04
N PRO A 54 27.97 35.19 -9.20
CA PRO A 54 27.43 34.80 -10.50
C PRO A 54 27.56 33.28 -10.71
N ILE A 55 26.42 32.62 -10.91
CA ILE A 55 26.35 31.23 -11.34
C ILE A 55 26.80 31.18 -12.81
N THR A 56 28.01 30.67 -13.05
CA THR A 56 28.44 30.22 -14.36
C THR A 56 27.57 29.05 -14.79
N SER A 57 26.91 29.19 -15.94
CA SER A 57 26.10 28.15 -16.56
C SER A 57 26.99 27.00 -17.03
N SER A 58 27.25 26.03 -16.16
CA SER A 58 27.58 24.69 -16.59
C SER A 58 26.28 24.02 -17.03
N SER A 59 26.20 23.69 -18.31
CA SER A 59 25.14 22.86 -18.89
C SER A 59 24.81 21.68 -17.97
N PRO A 60 23.54 21.29 -17.80
CA PRO A 60 23.25 20.04 -17.13
C PRO A 60 23.93 18.93 -17.93
N ASP A 61 24.82 18.21 -17.27
CA ASP A 61 25.39 16.98 -17.81
C ASP A 61 24.21 16.12 -18.28
N VAL A 62 24.13 15.93 -19.59
CA VAL A 62 23.21 14.97 -20.19
C VAL A 62 23.71 13.62 -19.72
N GLU A 63 23.13 13.14 -18.61
CA GLU A 63 23.33 11.77 -18.15
C GLU A 63 23.15 10.86 -19.38
N SER A 64 24.22 10.15 -19.73
CA SER A 64 24.21 9.23 -20.86
C SER A 64 23.02 8.27 -20.69
N PRO A 65 22.22 8.04 -21.73
CA PRO A 65 21.09 7.12 -21.64
C PRO A 65 21.61 5.78 -21.16
N VAL A 66 21.10 5.33 -20.01
CA VAL A 66 21.31 3.98 -19.46
C VAL A 66 21.19 3.01 -20.64
N SER A 67 22.28 2.28 -20.89
CA SER A 67 22.40 1.49 -22.12
C SER A 67 21.21 0.56 -22.24
N ALA A 68 20.65 0.44 -23.45
CA ALA A 68 19.47 -0.38 -23.75
C ALA A 68 19.73 -1.91 -23.62
N GLY A 69 20.85 -2.31 -23.01
CA GLY A 69 21.28 -3.70 -22.82
C GLY A 69 21.19 -4.23 -21.39
N ASP A 70 20.98 -3.37 -20.38
CA ASP A 70 20.85 -3.83 -18.99
C ASP A 70 19.38 -4.09 -18.69
N TRP A 71 18.99 -5.35 -18.82
CA TRP A 71 17.74 -5.85 -18.28
C TRP A 71 17.73 -5.55 -16.77
N ALA A 72 16.82 -4.68 -16.30
CA ALA A 72 16.84 -4.19 -14.92
C ALA A 72 16.44 -5.25 -13.86
N PHE A 73 16.26 -6.50 -14.29
CA PHE A 73 16.11 -7.66 -13.40
C PHE A 73 17.48 -8.19 -12.98
N ASP A 74 18.28 -7.35 -12.32
CA ASP A 74 19.40 -7.80 -11.47
C ASP A 74 18.86 -8.24 -10.10
N ILE A 75 17.82 -9.08 -10.15
CA ILE A 75 17.25 -9.75 -9.00
C ILE A 75 17.72 -11.18 -9.13
N ASP A 76 18.95 -11.41 -8.68
CA ASP A 76 19.50 -12.72 -8.36
C ASP A 76 18.46 -13.62 -7.68
N ASP A 77 18.65 -14.95 -7.72
CA ASP A 77 17.80 -15.99 -7.13
C ASP A 77 17.18 -15.62 -5.77
N ALA A 78 16.04 -14.92 -5.80
CA ALA A 78 15.41 -14.30 -4.65
C ALA A 78 13.88 -14.33 -4.77
N VAL A 79 13.22 -14.25 -3.63
CA VAL A 79 11.77 -14.08 -3.58
C VAL A 79 11.46 -12.60 -3.32
N LEU A 80 10.70 -12.00 -4.24
CA LEU A 80 10.14 -10.67 -4.05
C LEU A 80 8.91 -10.81 -3.16
N ILE A 81 8.83 -10.03 -2.09
CA ILE A 81 7.64 -9.97 -1.24
C ILE A 81 7.25 -8.52 -1.03
N CYS A 82 6.11 -8.13 -1.60
CA CYS A 82 5.53 -6.83 -1.38
C CYS A 82 4.59 -6.85 -0.17
N ILE A 83 4.68 -5.82 0.66
CA ILE A 83 3.85 -5.62 1.84
C ILE A 83 3.21 -4.24 1.77
N ASP A 84 1.90 -4.19 2.05
CA ASP A 84 1.19 -2.96 2.34
C ASP A 84 0.31 -3.18 3.57
N ILE A 85 0.52 -2.36 4.59
CA ILE A 85 -0.13 -2.50 5.88
C ILE A 85 -1.23 -1.45 6.00
N LYS A 86 -2.45 -1.87 6.36
CA LYS A 86 -3.54 -0.94 6.63
C LYS A 86 -3.69 -0.70 8.11
N CYS A 87 -3.79 0.58 8.45
CA CYS A 87 -4.21 1.03 9.77
C CYS A 87 -5.67 1.46 9.73
N HIS A 88 -6.34 1.23 10.85
CA HIS A 88 -7.67 1.79 11.07
C HIS A 88 -7.58 3.32 10.99
N CYS A 89 -8.41 3.96 10.15
CA CYS A 89 -8.49 5.42 10.01
C CYS A 89 -8.96 6.16 11.27
N ARG A 90 -9.17 5.41 12.36
CA ARG A 90 -9.50 5.87 13.69
C ARG A 90 -8.66 5.09 14.68
N ASN A 91 -8.09 5.80 15.62
CA ASN A 91 -7.17 5.26 16.61
C ASN A 91 -7.84 4.38 17.70
N GLN A 92 -9.11 3.97 17.55
CA GLN A 92 -9.90 3.30 18.61
C GLN A 92 -10.71 2.10 18.09
N THR A 93 -10.74 0.98 18.84
CA THR A 93 -11.45 -0.28 18.52
C THR A 93 -12.96 -0.10 18.36
N PHE A 94 -13.65 -1.09 17.80
CA PHE A 94 -15.12 -1.06 17.73
C PHE A 94 -15.75 -0.95 19.13
N ALA A 95 -15.22 -1.69 20.10
CA ALA A 95 -15.67 -1.63 21.48
C ALA A 95 -15.45 -0.24 22.09
N GLU A 96 -14.29 0.38 21.84
CA GLU A 96 -13.96 1.74 22.30
C GLU A 96 -14.79 2.81 21.59
N PHE A 97 -15.01 2.67 20.29
CA PHE A 97 -15.89 3.54 19.51
C PHE A 97 -17.32 3.51 20.03
N SER A 98 -17.85 2.32 20.33
CA SER A 98 -19.18 2.16 20.92
C SER A 98 -19.27 2.80 22.32
N LYS A 99 -18.13 3.00 23.00
CA LYS A 99 -18.01 3.66 24.31
C LYS A 99 -17.56 5.12 24.24
N GLY A 100 -17.36 5.69 23.05
CA GLY A 100 -16.91 7.08 22.86
C GLY A 100 -15.45 7.36 23.27
N ILE A 101 -14.62 6.34 23.49
CA ILE A 101 -13.22 6.48 23.91
C ILE A 101 -12.36 6.92 22.72
N LYS A 102 -11.59 8.01 22.87
CA LYS A 102 -10.62 8.51 21.88
C LYS A 102 -9.20 8.06 22.23
N ARG A 103 -8.38 7.75 21.23
CA ARG A 103 -6.96 7.38 21.39
C ARG A 103 -6.07 8.10 20.38
N SER A 104 -4.77 8.17 20.69
CA SER A 104 -3.73 8.82 19.88
C SER A 104 -2.97 7.86 18.95
N GLU A 105 -2.97 6.56 19.23
CA GLU A 105 -2.16 5.57 18.50
C GLU A 105 -2.91 4.94 17.32
N ARG A 106 -2.23 4.78 16.18
CA ARG A 106 -2.77 4.04 15.04
C ARG A 106 -2.88 2.56 15.38
N ARG A 107 -3.79 1.86 14.72
CA ARG A 107 -4.05 0.44 14.98
C ARG A 107 -4.03 -0.31 13.68
N VAL A 108 -3.06 -1.20 13.51
CA VAL A 108 -3.00 -2.08 12.34
C VAL A 108 -4.25 -2.93 12.27
N CYS A 109 -4.94 -2.90 11.13
CA CYS A 109 -6.15 -3.67 10.89
C CYS A 109 -5.96 -4.76 9.82
N GLU A 110 -5.03 -4.59 8.89
CA GLU A 110 -4.77 -5.56 7.82
C GLU A 110 -3.27 -5.60 7.47
N ILE A 111 -2.78 -6.79 7.09
CA ILE A 111 -1.48 -7.00 6.47
C ILE A 111 -1.72 -7.56 5.08
N GLY A 112 -1.50 -6.73 4.07
CA GLY A 112 -1.47 -7.13 2.67
C GLY A 112 -0.12 -7.67 2.28
N MET A 113 -0.11 -8.79 1.57
CA MET A 113 1.12 -9.43 1.10
C MET A 113 0.96 -9.94 -0.32
N ALA A 114 2.00 -9.78 -1.12
CA ALA A 114 2.12 -10.44 -2.43
C ALA A 114 3.55 -10.95 -2.61
N SER A 115 3.73 -12.12 -3.21
CA SER A 115 5.05 -12.69 -3.49
C SER A 115 5.20 -13.11 -4.93
N PHE A 116 6.43 -12.99 -5.43
CA PHE A 116 6.84 -13.46 -6.73
C PHE A 116 8.23 -14.09 -6.65
N ASP A 117 8.43 -15.26 -7.28
CA ASP A 117 9.73 -15.92 -7.35
C ASP A 117 10.48 -15.43 -8.60
N SER A 118 11.63 -14.75 -8.42
CA SER A 118 12.34 -14.14 -9.56
C SER A 118 12.78 -15.16 -10.63
N ARG A 119 12.93 -16.43 -10.26
CA ARG A 119 13.25 -17.53 -11.21
C ARG A 119 12.14 -17.80 -12.22
N GLU A 120 10.93 -17.33 -11.92
CA GLU A 120 9.79 -17.47 -12.81
C GLU A 120 9.74 -16.36 -13.87
N ILE A 121 10.61 -15.35 -13.83
CA ILE A 121 10.72 -14.35 -14.90
C ILE A 121 11.57 -14.88 -16.06
N THR A 122 11.16 -14.59 -17.30
CA THR A 122 11.92 -14.94 -18.51
C THR A 122 12.26 -13.70 -19.34
N MET A 123 13.37 -13.74 -20.09
CA MET A 123 13.81 -12.63 -20.96
C MET A 123 12.73 -12.14 -21.95
N GLU A 124 11.76 -13.00 -22.30
CA GLU A 124 10.64 -12.67 -23.17
C GLU A 124 9.61 -11.70 -22.55
N GLU A 125 9.75 -11.41 -21.27
CA GLU A 125 8.92 -10.47 -20.50
C GLU A 125 9.54 -9.05 -20.52
N ALA A 126 10.63 -8.85 -21.27
CA ALA A 126 11.20 -7.55 -21.55
C ALA A 126 10.19 -6.64 -22.27
N GLY A 127 9.90 -5.49 -21.70
CA GLY A 127 9.06 -4.47 -22.30
C GLY A 127 7.56 -4.79 -22.37
N ASP A 128 7.14 -5.97 -21.92
CA ASP A 128 5.72 -6.32 -21.78
C ASP A 128 5.15 -5.94 -20.41
N ARG A 129 5.94 -5.22 -19.59
CA ARG A 129 5.62 -4.83 -18.20
C ARG A 129 5.40 -6.03 -17.28
N ALA A 130 6.06 -7.15 -17.60
CA ALA A 130 5.95 -8.43 -16.89
C ALA A 130 4.51 -8.95 -16.79
N HIS A 131 3.63 -8.62 -17.75
CA HIS A 131 2.22 -9.04 -17.70
C HIS A 131 2.05 -10.57 -17.63
N LYS A 132 2.95 -11.31 -18.31
CA LYS A 132 2.96 -12.78 -18.30
C LYS A 132 3.36 -13.37 -16.94
N ALA A 133 4.07 -12.62 -16.12
CA ALA A 133 4.48 -13.03 -14.78
C ALA A 133 3.35 -12.87 -13.75
N TRP A 134 2.37 -11.98 -13.99
CA TRP A 134 1.33 -11.66 -13.02
C TRP A 134 0.48 -12.84 -12.53
N PRO A 135 0.12 -13.84 -13.36
CA PRO A 135 -0.61 -15.02 -12.88
C PRO A 135 0.15 -15.86 -11.85
N ARG A 136 1.47 -15.67 -11.75
CA ARG A 136 2.35 -16.40 -10.83
C ARG A 136 2.52 -15.68 -9.49
N ILE A 137 2.02 -14.45 -9.37
CA ILE A 137 1.99 -13.72 -8.10
C ILE A 137 1.05 -14.43 -7.13
N LYS A 138 1.58 -14.83 -5.98
CA LYS A 138 0.79 -15.33 -4.85
C LYS A 138 0.46 -14.15 -3.95
N SER A 139 -0.74 -14.12 -3.40
CA SER A 139 -1.17 -13.01 -2.56
C SER A 139 -1.97 -13.50 -1.35
N GLU A 140 -1.94 -12.72 -0.29
CA GLU A 140 -2.59 -13.01 1.00
C GLU A 140 -3.04 -11.69 1.64
N ASN A 141 -4.17 -11.70 2.34
CA ASN A 141 -4.63 -10.56 3.13
C ASN A 141 -5.00 -11.03 4.53
N LEU A 142 -4.18 -10.69 5.52
CA LEU A 142 -4.42 -11.03 6.92
C LEU A 142 -5.15 -9.86 7.62
N ALA A 143 -6.44 -10.02 7.88
CA ALA A 143 -7.24 -9.02 8.59
C ALA A 143 -7.30 -9.34 10.09
N ILE A 144 -7.05 -8.34 10.93
CA ILE A 144 -7.00 -8.49 12.38
C ILE A 144 -8.41 -8.30 12.97
N ILE A 145 -8.96 -9.37 13.55
CA ILE A 145 -10.33 -9.43 14.07
C ILE A 145 -10.62 -8.30 15.07
N GLU A 146 -9.72 -8.10 16.03
CA GLU A 146 -9.87 -7.12 17.11
C GLU A 146 -9.79 -5.67 16.61
N ASN A 147 -9.13 -5.48 15.46
CA ASN A 147 -8.90 -4.18 14.85
C ASN A 147 -9.72 -3.97 13.58
N LYS A 148 -10.77 -4.78 13.35
CA LYS A 148 -11.63 -4.67 12.17
C LYS A 148 -11.99 -3.22 11.89
N HIS A 149 -11.81 -2.81 10.63
CA HIS A 149 -12.15 -1.49 10.17
C HIS A 149 -13.67 -1.26 10.22
N VAL A 150 -14.13 -0.24 10.96
CA VAL A 150 -15.57 0.05 11.08
C VAL A 150 -15.92 1.38 10.41
N PHE A 151 -16.69 1.26 9.33
CA PHE A 151 -17.28 2.41 8.64
C PHE A 151 -18.50 2.94 9.43
N CYS A 152 -18.63 4.25 9.57
CA CYS A 152 -19.82 4.85 10.21
C CYS A 152 -20.14 6.25 9.64
N LYS A 153 -21.22 6.90 10.08
CA LYS A 153 -21.64 8.21 9.56
C LYS A 153 -20.58 9.32 9.70
N LYS A 154 -19.72 9.29 10.73
CA LYS A 154 -18.66 10.28 10.97
C LYS A 154 -17.28 9.80 10.49
N HIS A 155 -17.25 8.88 9.53
CA HIS A 155 -16.01 8.31 9.03
C HIS A 155 -15.27 9.36 8.18
N PRO A 156 -13.92 9.42 8.23
CA PRO A 156 -13.19 10.38 7.41
C PRO A 156 -13.54 10.18 5.93
N TYR A 157 -13.85 11.28 5.22
CA TYR A 157 -14.33 11.22 3.84
C TYR A 157 -13.33 10.56 2.86
N TRP A 158 -12.04 10.61 3.21
CA TRP A 158 -10.96 10.02 2.45
C TRP A 158 -10.85 8.50 2.63
N CYS A 159 -11.44 7.94 3.69
CA CYS A 159 -11.45 6.50 3.91
C CYS A 159 -12.77 5.93 3.37
N LYS A 160 -12.73 5.44 2.13
CA LYS A 160 -13.93 4.90 1.45
C LYS A 160 -14.10 3.38 1.64
N VAL A 161 -13.07 2.70 2.13
CA VAL A 161 -13.10 1.25 2.30
C VAL A 161 -13.97 0.84 3.48
N ARG A 162 -14.87 -0.08 3.17
CA ARG A 162 -15.90 -0.55 4.10
C ARG A 162 -15.49 -1.84 4.82
N ASP A 163 -14.70 -2.70 4.17
CA ASP A 163 -14.32 -4.01 4.73
C ASP A 163 -13.06 -4.58 4.04
N ALA A 164 -12.27 -5.32 4.80
CA ALA A 164 -11.13 -6.11 4.35
C ALA A 164 -11.54 -7.24 3.38
N ASN A 165 -12.83 -7.55 3.28
CA ASN A 165 -13.37 -8.63 2.46
C ASN A 165 -13.37 -8.34 0.94
N ASN A 166 -13.08 -7.11 0.50
CA ASN A 166 -12.98 -6.79 -0.93
C ASN A 166 -11.60 -7.14 -1.53
N PHE A 167 -11.05 -8.30 -1.15
CA PHE A 167 -9.77 -8.77 -1.65
C PHE A 167 -9.96 -9.47 -2.99
N GLN A 168 -9.39 -8.90 -4.05
CA GLN A 168 -9.61 -9.29 -5.45
C GLN A 168 -8.76 -10.48 -5.88
N PHE A 169 -7.66 -10.72 -5.18
CA PHE A 169 -6.66 -11.74 -5.55
C PHE A 169 -6.75 -13.01 -4.71
N GLY A 170 -7.79 -13.14 -3.88
CA GLY A 170 -7.97 -14.32 -3.04
C GLY A 170 -9.10 -14.17 -2.03
N LYS A 171 -8.91 -14.74 -0.84
CA LYS A 171 -9.84 -14.64 0.28
C LYS A 171 -9.14 -14.02 1.47
N THR A 172 -9.78 -13.04 2.11
CA THR A 172 -9.26 -12.44 3.33
C THR A 172 -9.27 -13.45 4.46
N ARG A 173 -8.13 -13.60 5.15
CA ARG A 173 -8.00 -14.44 6.33
C ARG A 173 -8.10 -13.58 7.58
N TRP A 174 -9.17 -13.82 8.33
CA TRP A 174 -9.38 -13.17 9.63
C TRP A 174 -8.55 -13.89 10.70
N VAL A 175 -7.62 -13.18 11.31
CA VAL A 175 -6.70 -13.69 12.33
C VAL A 175 -6.80 -12.85 13.60
N ARG A 176 -6.53 -13.48 14.75
CA ARG A 176 -6.44 -12.75 16.02
C ARG A 176 -5.12 -12.00 16.09
N LYS A 177 -5.11 -10.82 16.70
CA LYS A 177 -3.89 -10.02 16.93
C LYS A 177 -2.79 -10.85 17.61
N ALA A 178 -3.16 -11.73 18.55
CA ALA A 178 -2.20 -12.56 19.28
C ALA A 178 -1.42 -13.56 18.42
N ILE A 179 -1.89 -13.91 17.22
CA ILE A 179 -1.26 -14.90 16.34
C ILE A 179 -0.87 -14.32 14.97
N VAL A 180 -1.14 -13.04 14.70
CA VAL A 180 -0.92 -12.45 13.38
C VAL A 180 0.55 -12.50 12.96
N LYS A 181 1.46 -12.29 13.91
CA LYS A 181 2.91 -12.43 13.72
C LYS A 181 3.28 -13.83 13.23
N ASP A 182 2.83 -14.87 13.92
CA ASP A 182 3.13 -16.25 13.56
C ASP A 182 2.56 -16.63 12.19
N GLN A 183 1.35 -16.14 11.86
CA GLN A 183 0.74 -16.37 10.56
C GLN A 183 1.50 -15.68 9.43
N PHE A 184 1.93 -14.42 9.65
CA PHE A 184 2.79 -13.70 8.72
C PHE A 184 4.10 -14.45 8.47
N ILE A 185 4.81 -14.83 9.55
CA ILE A 185 6.09 -15.51 9.44
C ILE A 185 5.96 -16.85 8.72
N LYS A 186 4.95 -17.65 9.09
CA LYS A 186 4.66 -18.94 8.45
C LYS A 186 4.42 -18.78 6.96
N GLN A 187 3.67 -17.75 6.56
CA GLN A 187 3.34 -17.51 5.16
C GLN A 187 4.59 -17.15 4.34
N VAL A 188 5.43 -16.25 4.87
CA VAL A 188 6.71 -15.89 4.23
C VAL A 188 7.62 -17.11 4.08
N LYS A 189 7.81 -17.89 5.16
CA LYS A 189 8.60 -19.13 5.13
C LYS A 189 8.12 -20.12 4.09
N THR A 190 6.80 -20.26 3.94
CA THR A 190 6.20 -21.08 2.89
C THR A 190 6.58 -20.60 1.50
N TRP A 191 6.58 -19.28 1.26
CA TRP A 191 6.91 -18.71 -0.05
C TRP A 191 8.39 -18.83 -0.42
N ILE A 192 9.30 -18.76 0.55
CA ILE A 192 10.74 -19.00 0.32
C ILE A 192 11.13 -20.49 0.32
N GLY A 193 10.16 -21.40 0.49
CA GLY A 193 10.37 -22.84 0.45
C GLY A 193 11.02 -23.41 1.72
N GLU A 194 10.93 -22.69 2.85
CA GLU A 194 11.35 -23.22 4.14
C GLU A 194 10.31 -24.14 4.77
N SER A 195 10.79 -25.10 5.57
CA SER A 195 9.88 -25.88 6.42
C SER A 195 9.20 -24.96 7.43
N THR A 196 7.88 -25.08 7.52
CA THR A 196 7.05 -24.33 8.49
C THR A 196 7.00 -24.99 9.86
N GLU A 197 7.61 -26.17 10.01
CA GLU A 197 7.83 -26.76 11.32
C GLU A 197 8.76 -25.82 12.10
N LEU A 198 8.26 -25.25 13.20
CA LEU A 198 9.04 -24.47 14.16
C LEU A 198 10.19 -25.35 14.65
N ARG A 199 11.32 -25.33 13.95
CA ARG A 199 12.49 -26.08 14.37
C ARG A 199 12.88 -25.55 15.74
N SER A 200 12.93 -26.45 16.71
CA SER A 200 13.72 -26.35 17.93
C SER A 200 15.22 -26.33 17.59
N ALA A 201 15.62 -25.46 16.66
CA ALA A 201 16.98 -25.40 16.17
C ALA A 201 17.89 -25.04 17.35
N PRO A 202 19.05 -25.69 17.49
CA PRO A 202 20.03 -25.31 18.51
C PRO A 202 20.33 -23.82 18.38
N LYS A 203 20.25 -23.07 19.50
CA LYS A 203 20.50 -21.62 19.58
C LYS A 203 21.89 -21.17 19.07
N SER A 204 22.75 -22.10 18.65
CA SER A 204 24.17 -21.87 18.36
C SER A 204 24.47 -21.43 16.93
N LYS A 205 23.51 -21.45 16.00
CA LYS A 205 23.70 -20.90 14.65
C LYS A 205 22.64 -19.84 14.36
N PRO A 206 23.01 -18.64 13.89
CA PRO A 206 22.05 -17.67 13.37
C PRO A 206 21.21 -18.33 12.28
N HIS A 207 19.89 -18.16 12.35
CA HIS A 207 19.03 -18.52 11.23
C HIS A 207 19.47 -17.72 9.99
N VAL A 208 19.43 -18.35 8.83
CA VAL A 208 19.63 -17.71 7.52
C VAL A 208 18.49 -18.23 6.65
N ASN A 209 17.85 -17.33 5.90
CA ASN A 209 16.76 -17.76 5.02
C ASN A 209 17.28 -18.76 3.97
N SER A 210 16.47 -19.75 3.60
CA SER A 210 16.76 -20.68 2.50
C SER A 210 17.01 -19.97 1.18
N ARG A 211 16.38 -18.80 0.99
CA ARG A 211 16.53 -17.92 -0.17
C ARG A 211 16.53 -16.45 0.26
N PRO A 212 17.31 -15.59 -0.40
CA PRO A 212 17.23 -14.14 -0.20
C PRO A 212 15.81 -13.62 -0.45
N ILE A 213 15.42 -12.61 0.34
CA ILE A 213 14.15 -11.89 0.18
C ILE A 213 14.43 -10.45 -0.24
N VAL A 214 13.67 -9.96 -1.20
CA VAL A 214 13.56 -8.53 -1.48
C VAL A 214 12.20 -8.06 -1.01
N TRP A 215 12.18 -7.29 0.08
CA TRP A 215 10.98 -6.65 0.59
C TRP A 215 10.64 -5.43 -0.25
N VAL A 216 9.49 -5.44 -0.90
CA VAL A 216 9.02 -4.36 -1.77
C VAL A 216 7.95 -3.56 -1.03
N PHE A 217 8.10 -2.25 -0.98
CA PHE A 217 7.15 -1.34 -0.35
C PHE A 217 6.88 -0.15 -1.25
N PHE A 218 5.64 0.35 -1.27
CA PHE A 218 5.37 1.68 -1.80
C PHE A 218 5.71 2.79 -0.80
N ALA A 219 5.66 2.56 0.51
CA ALA A 219 6.04 3.55 1.52
C ALA A 219 6.72 2.89 2.74
N ASP A 220 7.91 2.33 2.54
CA ASP A 220 8.67 1.48 3.49
C ASP A 220 8.62 1.97 4.95
N ALA A 221 8.87 3.27 5.18
CA ALA A 221 8.91 3.83 6.53
C ALA A 221 7.59 3.64 7.31
N ASN A 222 6.43 3.79 6.65
CA ASN A 222 5.14 3.64 7.31
C ASN A 222 4.86 2.16 7.60
N ASP A 223 5.01 1.30 6.60
CA ASP A 223 4.70 -0.13 6.70
C ASP A 223 5.56 -0.83 7.75
N ARG A 224 6.84 -0.47 7.82
CA ARG A 224 7.74 -0.97 8.87
C ARG A 224 7.32 -0.57 10.27
N THR A 225 7.02 0.72 10.48
CA THR A 225 6.56 1.21 11.79
C THR A 225 5.35 0.40 12.27
N TRP A 226 4.45 0.08 11.35
CA TRP A 226 3.25 -0.69 11.65
C TRP A 226 3.50 -2.20 11.83
N LEU A 227 4.48 -2.79 11.13
CA LEU A 227 4.93 -4.16 11.40
C LEU A 227 5.57 -4.28 12.78
N GLU A 228 6.37 -3.30 13.19
CA GLU A 228 7.01 -3.24 14.50
C GLU A 228 5.96 -3.18 15.63
N GLU A 229 4.83 -2.48 15.44
CA GLU A 229 3.68 -2.50 16.38
C GLU A 229 3.05 -3.89 16.58
N LEU A 230 3.23 -4.79 15.61
CA LEU A 230 2.82 -6.19 15.70
C LEU A 230 3.94 -7.12 16.23
N GLY A 231 5.07 -6.54 16.60
CA GLY A 231 6.26 -7.26 17.05
C GLY A 231 6.98 -8.00 15.91
N ILE A 232 6.77 -7.59 14.66
CA ILE A 232 7.40 -8.17 13.48
C ILE A 232 8.58 -7.29 13.09
N SER A 233 9.79 -7.80 13.25
CA SER A 233 11.03 -7.18 12.76
C SER A 233 11.51 -7.98 11.56
N LEU A 234 11.48 -7.40 10.35
CA LEU A 234 11.80 -8.16 9.14
C LEU A 234 13.25 -8.61 9.12
N GLU A 235 14.17 -7.78 9.63
CA GLU A 235 15.59 -8.08 9.71
C GLU A 235 15.89 -9.21 10.70
N ASP A 236 15.18 -9.26 11.84
CA ASP A 236 15.37 -10.31 12.85
C ASP A 236 14.73 -11.64 12.42
N GLU A 237 13.54 -11.57 11.84
CA GLU A 237 12.78 -12.76 11.43
C GLU A 237 13.29 -13.35 10.11
N PHE A 238 13.83 -12.51 9.23
CA PHE A 238 14.30 -12.88 7.88
C PHE A 238 15.68 -12.28 7.55
N PRO A 239 16.74 -12.77 8.20
CA PRO A 239 18.11 -12.30 7.97
C PRO A 239 18.59 -12.68 6.57
N ASN A 240 19.43 -11.86 5.94
CA ASN A 240 19.84 -11.89 4.51
C ASN A 240 18.83 -11.28 3.52
N SER A 241 17.83 -10.56 4.01
CA SER A 241 16.90 -9.82 3.17
C SER A 241 17.39 -8.40 2.85
N ARG A 242 16.88 -7.83 1.76
CA ARG A 242 17.05 -6.41 1.39
C ARG A 242 15.71 -5.73 1.18
N ARG A 243 15.70 -4.40 1.16
CA ARG A 243 14.48 -3.59 1.02
C ARG A 243 14.52 -2.77 -0.27
N GLN A 244 13.34 -2.57 -0.85
CA GLN A 244 13.11 -1.75 -2.03
C GLN A 244 11.87 -0.88 -1.81
N ASP A 245 12.08 0.43 -1.68
CA ASP A 245 11.01 1.43 -1.65
C ASP A 245 10.76 1.96 -3.07
N ILE A 246 9.65 1.56 -3.69
CA ILE A 246 9.35 1.95 -5.07
C ILE A 246 8.95 3.43 -5.22
N GLN A 247 8.60 4.11 -4.12
CA GLN A 247 8.31 5.54 -4.13
C GLN A 247 9.58 6.38 -3.99
N ASN A 248 10.54 5.96 -3.17
CA ASN A 248 11.66 6.82 -2.74
C ASN A 248 13.08 6.32 -3.07
N ASN A 249 13.27 5.05 -3.43
CA ASN A 249 14.60 4.45 -3.52
C ASN A 249 15.40 4.88 -4.78
N GLY A 250 16.18 5.95 -4.66
CA GLY A 250 17.13 6.39 -5.70
C GLY A 250 16.52 7.34 -6.75
N PRO A 251 17.39 8.06 -7.50
CA PRO A 251 16.97 9.08 -8.47
C PRO A 251 16.33 8.50 -9.74
N ASN A 252 16.45 7.20 -9.96
CA ASN A 252 16.01 6.53 -11.19
C ASN A 252 14.65 5.83 -11.06
N ASN A 253 14.03 5.83 -9.88
CA ASN A 253 12.67 5.31 -9.75
C ASN A 253 11.65 6.22 -10.43
N LEU A 254 10.74 5.60 -11.17
CA LEU A 254 9.69 6.26 -11.93
C LEU A 254 8.80 7.11 -11.03
N ALA A 255 8.39 6.59 -9.86
CA ALA A 255 7.53 7.31 -8.92
C ALA A 255 8.15 8.63 -8.44
N ARG A 256 9.45 8.60 -8.08
CA ARG A 256 10.20 9.78 -7.64
C ARG A 256 10.36 10.80 -8.76
N ARG A 257 10.67 10.34 -9.98
CA ARG A 257 10.79 11.22 -11.16
C ARG A 257 9.45 11.88 -11.52
N ILE A 258 8.33 11.16 -11.41
CA ILE A 258 6.99 11.73 -11.57
C ILE A 258 6.71 12.76 -10.46
N ALA A 259 7.01 12.43 -9.20
CA ALA A 259 6.84 13.35 -8.07
C ALA A 259 7.58 14.67 -8.31
N HIS A 260 8.88 14.59 -8.64
CA HIS A 260 9.73 15.73 -8.96
C HIS A 260 9.16 16.56 -10.13
N ARG A 261 8.78 15.90 -11.24
CA ARG A 261 8.17 16.57 -12.41
C ARG A 261 6.90 17.34 -12.06
N THR A 262 6.11 16.84 -11.10
CA THR A 262 4.86 17.47 -10.64
C THR A 262 5.06 18.45 -9.47
N GLY A 263 6.31 18.72 -9.07
CA GLY A 263 6.61 19.59 -7.93
C GLY A 263 6.11 19.05 -6.59
N LYS A 264 5.90 17.74 -6.47
CA LYS A 264 5.43 17.08 -5.26
C LYS A 264 6.55 16.30 -4.58
N PRO A 265 6.55 16.19 -3.24
CA PRO A 265 7.53 15.38 -2.54
C PRO A 265 7.33 13.88 -2.82
N GLN A 266 6.09 13.46 -3.10
CA GLN A 266 5.72 12.06 -3.37
C GLN A 266 4.44 11.98 -4.20
N ILE A 267 4.19 10.80 -4.78
CA ILE A 267 2.92 10.46 -5.44
C ILE A 267 2.25 9.28 -4.75
N GLY A 268 0.92 9.17 -4.87
CA GLY A 268 0.20 7.97 -4.45
C GLY A 268 0.32 6.83 -5.48
N ALA A 269 0.22 5.58 -5.02
CA ALA A 269 0.35 4.39 -5.86
C ALA A 269 -0.55 4.39 -7.12
N PRO A 270 -1.83 4.83 -7.06
CA PRO A 270 -2.68 4.90 -8.25
C PRO A 270 -2.16 5.84 -9.35
N VAL A 271 -1.32 6.83 -9.00
CA VAL A 271 -0.65 7.66 -10.02
C VAL A 271 0.40 6.82 -10.74
N LEU A 272 1.28 6.13 -10.00
CA LEU A 272 2.30 5.25 -10.58
C LEU A 272 1.66 4.19 -11.49
N PHE A 273 0.60 3.53 -11.02
CA PHE A 273 -0.11 2.49 -11.77
C PHE A 273 -0.58 2.99 -13.14
N ARG A 274 -1.18 4.18 -13.20
CA ARG A 274 -1.62 4.80 -14.47
C ARG A 274 -0.47 5.16 -15.40
N PHE A 275 0.66 5.60 -14.85
CA PHE A 275 1.86 5.88 -15.65
C PHE A 275 2.43 4.60 -16.27
N LEU A 276 2.41 3.50 -15.52
CA LEU A 276 2.78 2.18 -15.99
C LEU A 276 1.73 1.55 -16.92
N GLY A 277 0.51 2.10 -17.00
CA GLY A 277 -0.58 1.55 -17.81
C GLY A 277 -1.25 0.34 -17.17
N LEU A 278 -1.25 0.29 -15.84
CA LEU A 278 -1.96 -0.71 -15.06
C LEU A 278 -3.40 -0.23 -14.81
N ASP A 279 -4.37 -1.01 -15.29
CA ASP A 279 -5.79 -0.79 -15.02
C ASP A 279 -6.15 -1.36 -13.64
N CYS A 280 -5.81 -0.61 -12.59
CA CYS A 280 -6.19 -0.96 -11.22
C CYS A 280 -7.67 -0.65 -10.99
N ASP A 281 -8.39 -1.58 -10.36
CA ASP A 281 -9.74 -1.30 -9.89
C ASP A 281 -9.69 -0.34 -8.69
N ILE A 282 -10.16 0.89 -8.92
CA ILE A 282 -10.18 1.96 -7.93
C ILE A 282 -11.08 1.61 -6.73
N GLU A 283 -12.09 0.76 -6.91
CA GLU A 283 -12.99 0.33 -5.82
C GLU A 283 -12.33 -0.68 -4.87
N GLY A 284 -11.29 -1.38 -5.34
CA GLY A 284 -10.47 -2.29 -4.55
C GLY A 284 -9.32 -1.61 -3.78
N LEU A 285 -9.05 -0.34 -4.04
CA LEU A 285 -7.97 0.42 -3.39
C LEU A 285 -8.22 0.56 -1.90
N HIS A 286 -7.14 0.56 -1.12
CA HIS A 286 -7.11 0.54 0.33
C HIS A 286 -7.49 -0.79 1.02
N ASN A 287 -7.62 -1.87 0.26
CA ASN A 287 -7.48 -3.22 0.81
C ASN A 287 -5.99 -3.60 0.79
N GLY A 288 -5.42 -4.03 1.91
CA GLY A 288 -3.99 -4.29 2.02
C GLY A 288 -3.49 -5.27 0.95
N GLY A 289 -4.15 -6.42 0.82
CA GLY A 289 -3.75 -7.45 -0.14
C GLY A 289 -3.86 -6.99 -1.61
N ASN A 290 -4.88 -6.19 -1.94
CA ASN A 290 -4.98 -5.60 -3.29
C ASN A 290 -3.83 -4.64 -3.54
N ASP A 291 -3.56 -3.72 -2.61
CA ASP A 291 -2.52 -2.71 -2.75
C ASP A 291 -1.15 -3.38 -2.88
N ALA A 292 -0.80 -4.32 -2.00
CA ALA A 292 0.44 -5.10 -2.11
C ALA A 292 0.59 -5.85 -3.45
N THR A 293 -0.51 -6.39 -3.99
CA THR A 293 -0.48 -7.08 -5.29
C THR A 293 -0.26 -6.11 -6.44
N TRP A 294 -0.96 -4.98 -6.45
CA TRP A 294 -0.81 -3.95 -7.47
C TRP A 294 0.55 -3.26 -7.40
N GLU A 295 1.09 -3.05 -6.21
CA GLU A 295 2.42 -2.51 -5.98
C GLU A 295 3.51 -3.47 -6.46
N LEU A 296 3.38 -4.77 -6.19
CA LEU A 296 4.30 -5.77 -6.75
C LEU A 296 4.23 -5.80 -8.28
N ARG A 297 3.02 -5.75 -8.87
CA ARG A 297 2.87 -5.63 -10.33
C ARG A 297 3.51 -4.37 -10.87
N ALA A 298 3.38 -3.25 -10.18
CA ALA A 298 4.02 -1.99 -10.56
C ALA A 298 5.54 -2.08 -10.52
N TYR A 299 6.09 -2.69 -9.47
CA TYR A 299 7.53 -2.92 -9.37
C TYR A 299 8.04 -3.80 -10.52
N LEU A 300 7.39 -4.93 -10.77
CA LEU A 300 7.75 -5.82 -11.88
C LEU A 300 7.61 -5.12 -13.24
N ALA A 301 6.55 -4.34 -13.42
CA ALA A 301 6.30 -3.59 -14.64
C ALA A 301 7.39 -2.54 -14.90
N GLU A 302 7.82 -1.82 -13.87
CA GLU A 302 8.90 -0.85 -13.93
C GLU A 302 10.24 -1.51 -14.27
N CYS A 303 10.60 -2.61 -13.60
CA CYS A 303 11.80 -3.40 -13.88
C CYS A 303 11.81 -3.97 -15.31
N ALA A 304 10.65 -4.27 -15.88
CA ALA A 304 10.52 -4.77 -17.23
C ALA A 304 10.52 -3.67 -18.31
N LEU A 305 10.50 -2.37 -17.97
CA LEU A 305 10.51 -1.32 -18.99
C LEU A 305 11.85 -1.25 -19.72
N THR A 306 11.80 -1.12 -21.05
CA THR A 306 12.98 -0.70 -21.81
C THR A 306 13.28 0.78 -21.55
N GLY A 307 14.51 1.23 -21.81
CA GLY A 307 14.88 2.65 -21.67
C GLY A 307 13.92 3.59 -22.42
N VAL A 308 13.51 3.22 -23.64
CA VAL A 308 12.53 3.99 -24.43
C VAL A 308 11.15 4.01 -23.76
N GLN A 309 10.68 2.88 -23.24
CA GLN A 309 9.39 2.82 -22.57
C GLN A 309 9.37 3.59 -21.24
N PHE A 310 10.48 3.57 -20.51
CA PHE A 310 10.67 4.35 -19.29
C PHE A 310 10.58 5.86 -19.59
N GLN A 311 11.28 6.34 -20.63
CA GLN A 311 11.19 7.74 -21.06
C GLN A 311 9.78 8.10 -21.57
N ASN A 312 9.11 7.19 -22.27
CA ASN A 312 7.74 7.39 -22.72
C ASN A 312 6.76 7.48 -21.54
N ALA A 313 6.91 6.63 -20.53
CA ALA A 313 6.13 6.71 -19.30
C ALA A 313 6.35 8.07 -18.63
N LEU A 314 7.60 8.50 -18.45
CA LEU A 314 7.92 9.81 -17.87
C LEU A 314 7.37 10.99 -18.66
N SER A 315 7.28 10.89 -19.97
CA SER A 315 6.80 11.97 -20.84
C SER A 315 5.27 12.07 -20.89
N ARG A 316 4.56 10.99 -20.51
CA ARG A 316 3.10 10.89 -20.55
C ARG A 316 2.46 12.03 -19.76
N ARG A 317 1.41 12.65 -20.32
CA ARG A 317 0.55 13.59 -19.60
C ARG A 317 -0.71 12.84 -19.17
N LEU A 318 -0.90 12.68 -17.86
CA LEU A 318 -2.14 12.11 -17.35
C LEU A 318 -3.18 13.22 -17.14
N PRO A 319 -4.41 13.07 -17.65
CA PRO A 319 -5.49 14.01 -17.38
C PRO A 319 -5.67 14.23 -15.87
N GLY A 320 -5.70 15.49 -15.43
CA GLY A 320 -5.94 15.86 -14.03
C GLY A 320 -4.71 15.87 -13.11
N LEU A 321 -3.51 15.52 -13.61
CA LEU A 321 -2.26 15.89 -12.95
C LEU A 321 -1.80 17.24 -13.51
N LYS A 322 -1.97 18.30 -12.70
CA LYS A 322 -1.36 19.62 -12.92
C LYS A 322 0.09 19.59 -12.47
#